data_AF-C7J2L2-F1
#
_entry.id   AF-C7J2L2-F1
#
_cell.length_a   1.000
_cell.length_b   1.000
_cell.length_c   1.000
_cell.angle_alpha   90.00
_cell.angle_beta   90.00
_cell.angle_gamma   90.00
#
_symmetry.space_group_name_H-M   'P 1'
#
loop_
_entity.id
_entity.type
_entity.pdbx_description
1 polymer ?
#
loop_
_entity_poly.entity_id
_entity_poly.type
_entity_poly.pdbx_seq_one_letter_code
_entity_poly.pdbx_strand_id
1 'polypeptide(L)'
;MEQPLYLHRLVQANWTRMCRRGRFCFHCRSPFCHHCCPEHWDRHHPAGGRGRVATIGLLGSGDPAAFAKYPVGRWGYNWNYIQRVKDWNRDWILLNPRMTPLQGRGRTCVNCNQKIGESSARYCCLMCKHNHVHQGKGRDMIQALAAGNYFQIHRPDRFCTICMSSFCSACCAEHIERHHPEKANAHGDQIIEVVHVDAWAAVAPSVLVPEDVLHGVQVVHAGGGALVYPVMRLEAPPAVQHVGDVPWQHNCGAPGCHEMILVQAQFCCLRCKAAVHWAA
;
A
#
# COMPACT_ATOMS: atom_id res chain seq x y z
N MET A 1 13.32 15.63 28.14
CA MET A 1 12.58 14.36 28.33
C MET A 1 12.87 13.51 27.10
N GLU A 2 13.35 12.28 27.30
CA GLU A 2 13.58 11.36 26.18
C GLU A 2 12.23 11.09 25.50
N GLN A 3 12.20 11.22 24.17
CA GLN A 3 10.96 11.04 23.41
C GLN A 3 10.65 9.54 23.28
N PRO A 4 9.37 9.13 23.35
CA PRO A 4 9.00 7.74 23.09
C PRO A 4 9.55 7.24 21.74
N LEU A 5 10.09 6.02 21.72
CA LEU A 5 10.70 5.42 20.53
C LEU A 5 9.76 5.42 19.30
N TYR A 6 8.46 5.30 19.51
CA TYR A 6 7.49 5.32 18.41
C TYR A 6 7.48 6.68 17.66
N LEU A 7 7.79 7.81 18.32
CA LEU A 7 7.88 9.12 17.66
C LEU A 7 9.10 9.20 16.74
N HIS A 8 10.24 8.65 17.17
CA HIS A 8 11.42 8.51 16.30
C HIS A 8 11.08 7.67 15.06
N ARG A 9 10.31 6.59 15.23
CA ARG A 9 9.87 5.73 14.12
C ARG A 9 8.82 6.38 13.24
N LEU A 10 7.93 7.21 13.79
CA LEU A 10 6.93 8.00 13.05
C LEU A 10 7.61 8.94 12.05
N VAL A 11 8.61 9.71 12.49
CA VAL A 11 9.32 10.68 11.62
C VAL A 11 10.26 10.04 10.60
N GLN A 12 10.66 8.79 10.85
CA GLN A 12 11.49 7.99 9.94
C GLN A 12 10.68 7.11 8.98
N ALA A 13 9.37 6.97 9.21
CA ALA A 13 8.51 6.13 8.38
C ALA A 13 8.52 6.62 6.92
N ASN A 14 8.47 5.66 5.99
CA ASN A 14 8.45 5.97 4.57
C ASN A 14 7.02 6.24 4.09
N TRP A 15 6.60 7.50 4.24
CA TRP A 15 5.29 7.99 3.82
C TRP A 15 5.12 8.13 2.30
N THR A 16 6.20 8.03 1.51
CA THR A 16 6.12 8.07 0.04
C THR A 16 5.84 6.71 -0.57
N ARG A 17 5.91 5.64 0.23
CA ARG A 17 5.66 4.29 -0.24
C ARG A 17 4.22 4.11 -0.69
N MET A 18 4.04 3.41 -1.79
CA MET A 18 2.72 3.10 -2.33
C MET A 18 2.25 1.71 -1.89
N CYS A 19 1.11 1.66 -1.22
CA CYS A 19 0.42 0.45 -0.80
C CYS A 19 -0.58 0.01 -1.86
N ARG A 20 -0.49 -1.25 -2.26
CA ARG A 20 -1.45 -1.91 -3.14
C ARG A 20 -1.68 -3.33 -2.66
N ARG A 21 -2.89 -3.86 -2.85
CA ARG A 21 -3.23 -5.24 -2.48
C ARG A 21 -2.64 -6.30 -3.45
N GLY A 22 -1.35 -6.20 -3.77
CA GLY A 22 -0.64 -7.01 -4.78
C GLY A 22 -0.31 -8.45 -4.36
N ARG A 23 -0.88 -8.93 -3.26
CA ARG A 23 -0.82 -10.32 -2.83
C ARG A 23 -2.22 -10.85 -2.61
N PHE A 24 -2.43 -12.15 -2.77
CA PHE A 24 -3.70 -12.80 -2.47
C PHE A 24 -3.46 -14.04 -1.62
N CYS A 25 -4.01 -14.07 -0.41
CA CYS A 25 -3.93 -15.26 0.43
C CYS A 25 -5.06 -16.22 0.07
N PHE A 26 -4.70 -17.43 -0.37
CA PHE A 26 -5.68 -18.47 -0.71
C PHE A 26 -6.40 -19.05 0.52
N HIS A 27 -5.82 -18.93 1.71
CA HIS A 27 -6.47 -19.34 2.95
C HIS A 27 -7.52 -18.32 3.40
N CYS A 28 -7.15 -17.04 3.48
CA CYS A 28 -8.09 -15.95 3.79
C CYS A 28 -9.08 -15.64 2.66
N ARG A 29 -8.76 -16.07 1.42
CA ARG A 29 -9.49 -15.72 0.19
C ARG A 29 -9.60 -14.21 -0.03
N SER A 30 -8.55 -13.48 0.37
CA SER A 30 -8.56 -12.01 0.34
C SER A 30 -7.25 -11.46 -0.22
N PRO A 31 -7.32 -10.38 -1.00
CA PRO A 31 -6.15 -9.62 -1.39
C PRO A 31 -5.62 -8.80 -0.20
N PHE A 32 -4.31 -8.60 -0.13
CA PHE A 32 -3.66 -7.81 0.91
C PHE A 32 -2.39 -7.12 0.39
N CYS A 33 -1.95 -6.08 1.11
CA CYS A 33 -0.70 -5.41 0.80
C CYS A 33 0.47 -6.06 1.56
N HIS A 34 1.50 -6.51 0.85
CA HIS A 34 2.70 -7.06 1.48
C HIS A 34 3.43 -6.04 2.37
N HIS A 35 3.32 -4.75 2.09
CA HIS A 35 3.91 -3.75 2.99
C HIS A 35 3.14 -3.66 4.31
N CYS A 36 1.81 -3.56 4.26
CA CYS A 36 0.98 -3.48 5.46
C CYS A 36 0.99 -4.80 6.25
N CYS A 37 1.32 -5.91 5.59
CA CYS A 37 1.35 -7.24 6.18
C CYS A 37 2.52 -8.08 5.59
N PRO A 38 3.77 -7.81 6.00
CA PRO A 38 4.96 -8.46 5.43
C PRO A 38 5.02 -9.95 5.75
N GLU A 39 4.66 -10.31 6.98
CA GLU A 39 4.67 -11.67 7.52
C GLU A 39 3.26 -12.28 7.56
N HIS A 40 2.43 -11.97 6.54
CA HIS A 40 1.03 -12.40 6.51
C HIS A 40 0.87 -13.89 6.79
N TRP A 41 1.70 -14.72 6.16
CA TRP A 41 1.61 -16.16 6.31
C TRP A 41 1.93 -16.60 7.74
N ASP A 42 3.06 -16.18 8.26
CA ASP A 42 3.55 -16.64 9.56
C ASP A 42 2.68 -16.11 10.71
N ARG A 43 2.13 -14.89 10.58
CA ARG A 43 1.27 -14.28 11.60
C ARG A 43 -0.16 -14.82 11.59
N HIS A 44 -0.79 -14.95 10.42
CA HIS A 44 -2.20 -15.35 10.35
C HIS A 44 -2.40 -16.86 10.19
N HIS A 45 -1.38 -17.58 9.71
CA HIS A 45 -1.43 -19.01 9.46
C HIS A 45 -0.21 -19.73 10.06
N PRO A 46 0.08 -19.58 11.37
CA PRO A 46 1.26 -20.18 11.99
C PRO A 46 1.26 -21.72 11.90
N ALA A 47 0.08 -22.34 11.95
CA ALA A 47 -0.10 -23.79 11.73
C ALA A 47 -0.17 -24.19 10.24
N GLY A 48 -0.06 -23.23 9.32
CA GLY A 48 -0.23 -23.43 7.90
C GLY A 48 1.06 -23.81 7.18
N GLY A 49 1.10 -24.98 6.53
CA GLY A 49 2.22 -25.34 5.64
C GLY A 49 2.43 -24.35 4.47
N ARG A 50 3.69 -24.23 3.99
CA ARG A 50 4.19 -23.21 3.03
C ARG A 50 3.33 -22.98 1.77
N GLY A 51 3.40 -21.75 1.25
CA GLY A 51 3.22 -21.46 -0.18
C GLY A 51 1.79 -21.20 -0.68
N ARG A 52 1.00 -20.38 0.05
CA ARG A 52 -0.42 -20.15 -0.29
C ARG A 52 -0.81 -18.70 -0.52
N VAL A 53 0.15 -17.85 -0.86
CA VAL A 53 -0.08 -16.44 -1.18
C VAL A 53 0.32 -16.19 -2.63
N ALA A 54 -0.62 -15.90 -3.52
CA ALA A 54 -0.31 -15.51 -4.90
C ALA A 54 0.25 -14.08 -4.99
N THR A 55 1.10 -13.86 -5.99
CA THR A 55 1.60 -12.54 -6.39
C THR A 55 0.72 -12.00 -7.51
N ILE A 56 0.18 -10.80 -7.32
CA ILE A 56 -0.68 -10.13 -8.28
C ILE A 56 0.03 -8.87 -8.80
N GLY A 57 0.26 -8.85 -10.11
CA GLY A 57 0.83 -7.73 -10.84
C GLY A 57 -0.25 -6.99 -11.62
N LEU A 58 0.04 -5.74 -11.97
CA LEU A 58 -0.61 -5.06 -13.08
C LEU A 58 0.39 -5.14 -14.23
N LEU A 59 -0.01 -5.70 -15.36
CA LEU A 59 0.84 -5.76 -16.55
C LEU A 59 1.01 -4.36 -17.14
N GLY A 60 1.91 -4.19 -18.11
CA GLY A 60 2.05 -2.90 -18.82
C GLY A 60 0.74 -2.38 -19.45
N SER A 61 -0.24 -3.25 -19.72
CA SER A 61 -1.59 -2.89 -20.18
C SER A 61 -2.54 -2.40 -19.06
N GLY A 62 -2.12 -2.44 -17.80
CA GLY A 62 -2.98 -2.17 -16.64
C GLY A 62 -3.83 -3.36 -16.19
N ASP A 63 -3.88 -4.46 -16.96
CA ASP A 63 -4.68 -5.63 -16.59
C ASP A 63 -4.07 -6.37 -15.37
N PRO A 64 -4.89 -6.80 -14.40
CA PRO A 64 -4.42 -7.55 -13.25
C PRO A 64 -4.15 -9.01 -13.62
N ALA A 65 -3.02 -9.54 -13.16
CA ALA A 65 -2.58 -10.89 -13.46
C ALA A 65 -1.89 -11.56 -12.27
N ALA A 66 -2.11 -12.87 -12.14
CA ALA A 66 -1.38 -13.71 -11.20
C ALA A 66 -0.09 -14.25 -11.82
N PHE A 67 0.99 -14.27 -11.05
CA PHE A 67 2.25 -14.86 -11.51
C PHE A 67 2.07 -16.38 -11.74
N ALA A 68 2.47 -16.87 -12.91
CA ALA A 68 2.05 -18.19 -13.38
C ALA A 68 2.85 -19.37 -12.78
N LYS A 69 3.88 -19.09 -11.95
CA LYS A 69 4.72 -20.08 -11.24
C LYS A 69 4.14 -20.55 -9.90
N TYR A 70 2.99 -20.01 -9.45
CA TYR A 70 2.37 -20.48 -8.21
C TYR A 70 1.98 -21.95 -8.29
N PRO A 71 1.89 -22.70 -7.16
CA PRO A 71 1.58 -24.11 -7.17
C PRO A 71 0.15 -24.31 -7.67
N VAL A 72 0.08 -24.54 -8.98
CA VAL A 72 -1.07 -24.77 -9.86
C VAL A 72 -1.99 -25.91 -9.39
N GLY A 73 -1.68 -26.60 -8.27
CA GLY A 73 -2.35 -27.84 -7.88
C GLY A 73 -2.83 -27.96 -6.43
N ARG A 74 -2.34 -27.17 -5.45
CA ARG A 74 -2.66 -27.48 -4.04
C ARG A 74 -4.09 -27.15 -3.61
N TRP A 75 -4.77 -26.22 -4.29
CA TRP A 75 -6.18 -25.90 -4.06
C TRP A 75 -7.12 -26.59 -5.06
N GLY A 76 -6.55 -27.46 -5.91
CA GLY A 76 -7.30 -28.29 -6.85
C GLY A 76 -7.91 -27.57 -8.06
N TYR A 77 -7.76 -26.24 -8.16
CA TYR A 77 -8.14 -25.54 -9.39
C TYR A 77 -7.10 -25.84 -10.47
N ASN A 78 -7.53 -26.30 -11.64
CA ASN A 78 -6.66 -26.60 -12.76
C ASN A 78 -6.38 -25.30 -13.55
N TRP A 79 -5.12 -24.90 -13.73
CA TRP A 79 -4.77 -23.68 -14.51
C TRP A 79 -4.33 -23.98 -15.94
N ASN A 80 -4.35 -25.26 -16.39
CA ASN A 80 -4.01 -25.63 -17.76
C ASN A 80 -4.98 -24.98 -18.75
N TYR A 81 -4.48 -24.79 -19.97
CA TYR A 81 -5.23 -24.19 -21.08
C TYR A 81 -5.66 -22.73 -20.85
N ILE A 82 -5.16 -22.06 -19.82
CA ILE A 82 -5.30 -20.61 -19.68
C ILE A 82 -4.09 -19.96 -20.34
N GLN A 83 -4.32 -18.92 -21.13
CA GLN A 83 -3.26 -18.17 -21.78
C GLN A 83 -2.26 -17.63 -20.75
N ARG A 84 -0.97 -17.82 -21.07
CA ARG A 84 0.14 -17.18 -20.38
C ARG A 84 0.56 -15.95 -21.18
N VAL A 85 0.67 -14.82 -20.50
CA VAL A 85 1.16 -13.56 -21.06
C VAL A 85 2.56 -13.33 -20.53
N LYS A 86 3.51 -13.06 -21.43
CA LYS A 86 4.86 -12.65 -21.03
C LYS A 86 4.88 -11.16 -20.73
N ASP A 87 5.40 -10.80 -19.57
CA ASP A 87 5.67 -9.43 -19.16
C ASP A 87 6.94 -9.42 -18.30
N TRP A 88 7.92 -8.58 -18.64
CA TRP A 88 9.23 -8.51 -17.97
C TRP A 88 9.89 -9.89 -17.75
N ASN A 89 9.94 -10.71 -18.80
CA ASN A 89 10.49 -12.07 -18.79
C ASN A 89 9.85 -13.02 -17.76
N ARG A 90 8.60 -12.75 -17.38
CA ARG A 90 7.80 -13.56 -16.46
C ARG A 90 6.50 -13.97 -17.12
N ASP A 91 6.07 -15.19 -16.84
CA ASP A 91 4.77 -15.67 -17.28
C ASP A 91 3.68 -15.27 -16.27
N TRP A 92 2.62 -14.69 -16.80
CA TRP A 92 1.46 -14.22 -16.03
C TRP A 92 0.18 -14.82 -16.59
N ILE A 93 -0.81 -14.99 -15.73
CA ILE A 93 -2.15 -15.43 -16.09
C ILE A 93 -3.12 -14.32 -15.71
N LEU A 94 -3.82 -13.79 -16.71
CA LEU A 94 -4.81 -12.74 -16.50
C LEU A 94 -5.93 -13.24 -15.59
N LEU A 95 -6.38 -12.38 -14.68
CA LEU A 95 -7.50 -12.70 -13.80
C LEU A 95 -8.84 -12.62 -14.56
N ASN A 96 -9.01 -11.55 -15.34
CA ASN A 96 -10.21 -11.23 -16.11
C ASN A 96 -9.88 -11.10 -17.61
N PRO A 97 -10.89 -11.13 -18.51
CA PRO A 97 -10.67 -10.79 -19.92
C PRO A 97 -10.02 -9.42 -20.06
N ARG A 98 -9.19 -9.24 -21.09
CA ARG A 98 -8.55 -7.94 -21.30
C ARG A 98 -9.59 -6.87 -21.55
N MET A 99 -9.34 -5.68 -21.01
CA MET A 99 -10.11 -4.49 -21.37
C MET A 99 -9.93 -4.15 -22.85
N THR A 100 -8.70 -4.26 -23.36
CA THR A 100 -8.37 -4.08 -24.77
C THR A 100 -8.12 -5.44 -25.41
N PRO A 101 -9.05 -5.96 -26.25
CA PRO A 101 -8.88 -7.24 -26.92
C PRO A 101 -7.65 -7.27 -27.82
N LEU A 102 -7.02 -8.44 -27.94
CA LEU A 102 -5.95 -8.65 -28.92
C LEU A 102 -6.52 -8.55 -30.34
N GLN A 103 -5.78 -7.90 -31.23
CA GLN A 103 -6.10 -7.84 -32.66
C GLN A 103 -5.27 -8.87 -33.44
N GLY A 104 -5.74 -9.23 -34.64
CA GLY A 104 -5.02 -10.10 -35.58
C GLY A 104 -5.49 -11.56 -35.61
N ARG A 105 -4.65 -12.42 -36.21
CA ARG A 105 -4.89 -13.86 -36.31
C ARG A 105 -4.58 -14.55 -34.98
N GLY A 106 -5.30 -15.63 -34.73
CA GLY A 106 -5.20 -16.39 -33.49
C GLY A 106 -6.46 -17.16 -33.19
N ARG A 107 -6.34 -18.12 -32.28
CA ARG A 107 -7.48 -18.85 -31.72
C ARG A 107 -8.36 -17.89 -30.92
N THR A 108 -9.59 -18.31 -30.61
CA THR A 108 -10.50 -17.55 -29.76
C THR A 108 -10.67 -18.25 -28.41
N CYS A 109 -10.89 -17.46 -27.37
CA CYS A 109 -11.28 -17.98 -26.07
C CYS A 109 -12.64 -18.68 -26.18
N VAL A 110 -12.73 -19.92 -25.69
CA VAL A 110 -13.95 -20.73 -25.73
C VAL A 110 -15.13 -20.07 -24.98
N ASN A 111 -14.86 -19.22 -23.99
CA ASN A 111 -15.90 -18.58 -23.18
C ASN A 111 -16.35 -17.21 -23.73
N CYS A 112 -15.41 -16.31 -24.05
CA CYS A 112 -15.74 -14.92 -24.41
C CYS A 112 -15.46 -14.56 -25.88
N ASN A 113 -15.01 -15.51 -26.69
CA ASN A 113 -14.62 -15.32 -28.09
C ASN A 113 -13.50 -14.30 -28.38
N GLN A 114 -12.90 -13.68 -27.34
CA GLN A 114 -11.73 -12.81 -27.52
C GLN A 114 -10.55 -13.59 -28.11
N LYS A 115 -9.73 -12.92 -28.92
CA LYS A 115 -8.50 -13.51 -29.45
C LYS A 115 -7.53 -13.88 -28.35
N ILE A 116 -6.94 -15.07 -28.49
CA ILE A 116 -5.86 -15.57 -27.65
C ILE A 116 -4.63 -15.86 -28.51
N GLY A 117 -3.45 -15.79 -27.90
CA GLY A 117 -2.19 -16.06 -28.59
C GLY A 117 -2.12 -17.48 -29.17
N GLU A 118 -1.21 -17.73 -30.09
CA GLU A 118 -1.01 -19.01 -30.80
C GLU A 118 -0.37 -20.09 -29.91
N SER A 119 -0.97 -20.36 -28.75
CA SER A 119 -0.55 -21.36 -27.77
C SER A 119 -1.63 -22.44 -27.60
N SER A 120 -1.35 -23.51 -26.87
CA SER A 120 -2.34 -24.53 -26.50
C SER A 120 -3.48 -24.03 -25.58
N ALA A 121 -3.52 -22.72 -25.28
CA ALA A 121 -4.59 -22.11 -24.51
C ALA A 121 -5.97 -22.26 -25.19
N ARG A 122 -6.99 -22.40 -24.34
CA ARG A 122 -8.43 -22.38 -24.69
C ARG A 122 -9.15 -21.20 -24.03
N TYR A 123 -8.58 -20.63 -22.97
CA TYR A 123 -9.17 -19.54 -22.21
C TYR A 123 -8.21 -18.34 -22.14
N CYS A 124 -8.72 -17.12 -22.29
CA CYS A 124 -7.89 -15.90 -22.23
C CYS A 124 -7.44 -15.54 -20.81
N CYS A 125 -8.19 -15.96 -19.79
CA CYS A 125 -7.98 -15.61 -18.39
C CYS A 125 -8.58 -16.66 -17.45
N LEU A 126 -8.36 -16.49 -16.15
CA LEU A 126 -8.95 -17.32 -15.10
C LEU A 126 -10.48 -17.30 -15.11
N MET A 127 -11.10 -16.11 -15.18
CA MET A 127 -12.56 -16.02 -15.12
C MET A 127 -13.27 -16.66 -16.30
N CYS A 128 -12.70 -16.57 -17.51
CA CYS A 128 -13.25 -17.29 -18.66
C CYS A 128 -13.24 -18.81 -18.46
N LYS A 129 -12.19 -19.36 -17.85
CA LYS A 129 -12.16 -20.78 -17.51
C LYS A 129 -13.15 -21.11 -16.40
N HIS A 130 -13.20 -20.29 -15.35
CA HIS A 130 -14.14 -20.46 -14.23
C HIS A 130 -15.59 -20.50 -14.69
N ASN A 131 -15.96 -19.63 -15.64
CA ASN A 131 -17.33 -19.52 -16.15
C ASN A 131 -17.69 -20.67 -17.08
N HIS A 132 -16.76 -21.16 -17.90
CA HIS A 132 -17.00 -22.30 -18.80
C HIS A 132 -16.92 -23.66 -18.10
N VAL A 133 -16.08 -23.80 -17.06
CA VAL A 133 -15.91 -25.07 -16.34
C VAL A 133 -16.62 -24.99 -14.99
N HIS A 134 -17.81 -25.58 -14.93
CA HIS A 134 -18.69 -25.52 -13.76
C HIS A 134 -18.29 -26.44 -12.59
N GLN A 135 -17.45 -27.45 -12.86
CA GLN A 135 -17.01 -28.43 -11.86
C GLN A 135 -15.52 -28.24 -11.50
N GLY A 136 -15.14 -28.68 -10.30
CA GLY A 136 -13.75 -28.69 -9.84
C GLY A 136 -13.53 -28.00 -8.50
N LYS A 137 -12.41 -28.32 -7.86
CA LYS A 137 -12.01 -27.75 -6.56
C LYS A 137 -11.47 -26.33 -6.75
N GLY A 138 -11.62 -25.49 -5.73
CA GLY A 138 -11.05 -24.14 -5.68
C GLY A 138 -11.70 -23.10 -6.59
N ARG A 139 -12.93 -23.34 -7.11
CA ARG A 139 -13.65 -22.37 -7.94
C ARG A 139 -13.99 -21.09 -7.17
N ASP A 140 -14.48 -21.24 -5.94
CA ASP A 140 -14.75 -20.16 -4.98
C ASP A 140 -13.53 -19.27 -4.73
N MET A 141 -12.37 -19.90 -4.57
CA MET A 141 -11.10 -19.22 -4.40
C MET A 141 -10.68 -18.44 -5.65
N ILE A 142 -10.91 -18.98 -6.85
CA ILE A 142 -10.65 -18.26 -8.11
C ILE A 142 -11.60 -17.09 -8.29
N GLN A 143 -12.87 -17.24 -7.93
CA GLN A 143 -13.82 -16.13 -7.94
C GLN A 143 -13.37 -15.00 -7.01
N ALA A 144 -12.96 -15.33 -5.78
CA ALA A 144 -12.42 -14.35 -4.84
C ALA A 144 -11.12 -13.69 -5.34
N LEU A 145 -10.23 -14.47 -5.96
CA LEU A 145 -9.02 -13.97 -6.59
C LEU A 145 -9.34 -12.98 -7.72
N ALA A 146 -10.28 -13.29 -8.60
CA ALA A 146 -10.59 -12.42 -9.73
C ALA A 146 -11.42 -11.18 -9.36
N ALA A 147 -12.19 -11.24 -8.26
CA ALA A 147 -12.97 -10.14 -7.73
C ALA A 147 -12.15 -9.14 -6.89
N GLY A 148 -10.87 -9.46 -6.59
CA GLY A 148 -10.01 -8.57 -5.81
C GLY A 148 -9.78 -7.22 -6.49
N ASN A 149 -9.86 -6.14 -5.72
CA ASN A 149 -9.47 -4.81 -6.19
C ASN A 149 -7.94 -4.65 -6.12
N TYR A 150 -7.29 -4.75 -7.28
CA TYR A 150 -5.82 -4.67 -7.42
C TYR A 150 -5.33 -3.34 -7.98
N PHE A 151 -6.23 -2.44 -8.35
CA PHE A 151 -5.90 -1.21 -9.05
C PHE A 151 -5.62 -0.06 -8.09
N GLN A 152 -6.30 -0.06 -6.95
CA GLN A 152 -6.19 1.02 -5.99
C GLN A 152 -4.81 1.04 -5.34
N ILE A 153 -4.16 2.18 -5.46
CA ILE A 153 -2.90 2.52 -4.85
C ILE A 153 -3.17 3.58 -3.80
N HIS A 154 -2.66 3.37 -2.60
CA HIS A 154 -2.86 4.24 -1.46
C HIS A 154 -1.52 4.57 -0.81
N ARG A 155 -1.39 5.76 -0.23
CA ARG A 155 -0.28 6.03 0.69
C ARG A 155 -0.63 5.49 2.09
N PRO A 156 0.35 5.11 2.92
CA PRO A 156 0.14 4.84 4.34
C PRO A 156 -0.47 6.07 5.01
N ASP A 157 -1.56 5.90 5.74
CA ASP A 157 -2.33 6.95 6.43
C ASP A 157 -2.46 6.66 7.93
N ARG A 158 -1.80 5.61 8.40
CA ARG A 158 -1.83 5.14 9.78
C ARG A 158 -0.42 4.75 10.22
N PHE A 159 -0.09 5.03 11.47
CA PHE A 159 1.11 4.53 12.12
C PHE A 159 0.73 3.77 13.38
N CYS A 160 1.11 2.50 13.47
CA CYS A 160 0.89 1.68 14.66
C CYS A 160 2.06 1.86 15.62
N THR A 161 1.78 2.31 16.85
CA THR A 161 2.81 2.49 17.89
C THR A 161 3.30 1.18 18.48
N ILE A 162 2.52 0.08 18.37
CA ILE A 162 2.90 -1.26 18.85
C ILE A 162 3.99 -1.87 17.96
N CYS A 163 3.74 -1.96 16.64
CA CYS A 163 4.71 -2.52 15.68
C CYS A 163 5.61 -1.46 15.04
N MET A 164 5.46 -0.18 15.44
CA MET A 164 6.26 0.96 14.97
C MET A 164 6.33 1.08 13.45
N SER A 165 5.20 0.83 12.78
CA SER A 165 5.14 0.70 11.33
C SER A 165 3.99 1.52 10.73
N SER A 166 4.27 2.16 9.60
CA SER A 166 3.25 2.82 8.78
C SER A 166 2.48 1.78 7.94
N PHE A 167 1.17 1.95 7.85
CA PHE A 167 0.32 1.12 7.00
C PHE A 167 -0.82 1.94 6.40
N CYS A 168 -1.51 1.34 5.44
CA CYS A 168 -2.67 1.94 4.79
C CYS A 168 -3.95 1.29 5.33
N SER A 169 -4.86 2.08 5.88
CA SER A 169 -6.17 1.67 6.39
C SER A 169 -6.99 0.96 5.32
N ALA A 170 -6.99 1.46 4.07
CA ALA A 170 -7.65 0.82 2.94
C ALA A 170 -7.04 -0.56 2.58
N CYS A 171 -5.80 -0.84 2.96
CA CYS A 171 -5.17 -2.15 2.77
C CYS A 171 -5.26 -3.05 4.02
N CYS A 172 -5.45 -2.48 5.21
CA CYS A 172 -5.42 -3.16 6.50
C CYS A 172 -6.34 -2.41 7.48
N ALA A 173 -7.66 -2.56 7.30
CA ALA A 173 -8.65 -1.83 8.08
C ALA A 173 -8.71 -2.32 9.54
N GLU A 174 -8.68 -3.64 9.73
CA GLU A 174 -8.70 -4.30 11.03
C GLU A 174 -7.26 -4.58 11.52
N HIS A 175 -6.41 -3.55 11.54
CA HIS A 175 -4.99 -3.75 11.83
C HIS A 175 -4.76 -4.27 13.26
N ILE A 176 -5.38 -3.65 14.26
CA ILE A 176 -5.21 -4.04 15.67
C ILE A 176 -5.80 -5.42 15.91
N GLU A 177 -7.02 -5.67 15.44
CA GLU A 177 -7.73 -6.93 15.68
C GLU A 177 -6.99 -8.12 15.04
N ARG A 178 -6.34 -7.90 13.89
CA ARG A 178 -5.66 -8.98 13.15
C ARG A 178 -4.19 -9.13 13.50
N HIS A 179 -3.49 -8.07 13.88
CA HIS A 179 -2.03 -8.11 14.13
C HIS A 179 -1.66 -8.00 15.61
N HIS A 180 -2.56 -7.44 16.43
CA HIS A 180 -2.38 -7.21 17.85
C HIS A 180 -3.65 -7.61 18.63
N PRO A 181 -4.15 -8.86 18.47
CA PRO A 181 -5.39 -9.28 19.11
C PRO A 181 -5.37 -9.14 20.63
N GLU A 182 -4.19 -9.25 21.25
CA GLU A 182 -3.97 -9.02 22.68
C GLU A 182 -4.18 -7.56 23.12
N LYS A 183 -4.18 -6.63 22.16
CA LYS A 183 -4.44 -5.20 22.35
C LYS A 183 -5.76 -4.75 21.72
N ALA A 184 -6.60 -5.67 21.23
CA ALA A 184 -7.88 -5.33 20.61
C ALA A 184 -8.70 -4.41 21.51
N ASN A 185 -8.78 -4.69 22.81
CA ASN A 185 -9.56 -3.88 23.75
C ASN A 185 -9.01 -2.46 24.02
N ALA A 186 -7.82 -2.11 23.51
CA ALA A 186 -7.19 -0.79 23.68
C ALA A 186 -7.41 0.11 22.44
N HIS A 187 -8.57 -0.01 21.78
CA HIS A 187 -8.88 0.69 20.52
C HIS A 187 -8.63 2.20 20.62
N GLY A 188 -7.89 2.76 19.66
CA GLY A 188 -7.65 4.20 19.51
C GLY A 188 -6.28 4.67 20.01
N ASP A 189 -5.81 4.16 21.15
CA ASP A 189 -4.60 4.66 21.82
C ASP A 189 -3.29 4.11 21.26
N GLN A 190 -3.33 3.46 20.10
CA GLN A 190 -2.16 2.81 19.49
C GLN A 190 -1.95 3.16 18.02
N ILE A 191 -2.84 3.96 17.44
CA ILE A 191 -2.79 4.34 16.03
C ILE A 191 -2.74 5.85 15.91
N ILE A 192 -1.66 6.36 15.33
CA ILE A 192 -1.58 7.76 14.92
C ILE A 192 -2.14 7.88 13.51
N GLU A 193 -3.15 8.74 13.32
CA GLU A 193 -3.67 9.06 12.01
C GLU A 193 -2.75 10.05 11.29
N VAL A 194 -2.47 9.78 10.01
CA VAL A 194 -1.67 10.66 9.16
C VAL A 194 -2.50 11.10 7.96
N VAL A 195 -2.74 12.39 7.88
CA VAL A 195 -3.39 13.01 6.72
C VAL A 195 -2.34 13.45 5.70
N HIS A 196 -2.74 13.46 4.43
CA HIS A 196 -1.90 13.97 3.35
C HIS A 196 -2.45 15.31 2.89
N VAL A 197 -1.68 16.38 3.08
CA VAL A 197 -2.06 17.74 2.68
C VAL A 197 -0.98 18.26 1.74
N ASP A 198 -1.35 18.52 0.49
CA ASP A 198 -0.42 18.83 -0.59
C ASP A 198 0.73 17.81 -0.66
N ALA A 199 1.97 18.28 -0.49
CA ALA A 199 3.18 17.45 -0.49
C ALA A 199 3.59 16.98 0.92
N TRP A 200 2.72 17.07 1.93
CA TRP A 200 3.04 16.74 3.32
C TRP A 200 2.26 15.54 3.83
N ALA A 201 2.94 14.67 4.60
CA ALA A 201 2.29 13.82 5.59
C ALA A 201 2.21 14.60 6.90
N ALA A 202 1.03 14.70 7.51
CA ALA A 202 0.79 15.52 8.69
C ALA A 202 -0.09 14.80 9.73
N VAL A 203 0.06 15.20 10.99
CA VAL A 203 -0.66 14.65 12.14
C VAL A 203 -1.42 15.75 12.87
N ALA A 204 -2.55 15.40 13.48
CA ALA A 204 -3.21 16.27 14.45
C ALA A 204 -2.63 16.03 15.85
N PRO A 205 -2.69 17.03 16.76
CA PRO A 205 -2.41 16.81 18.18
C PRO A 205 -3.27 15.67 18.74
N SER A 206 -2.67 14.80 19.54
CA SER A 206 -3.35 13.69 20.19
C SER A 206 -2.60 13.24 21.45
N VAL A 207 -3.16 12.31 22.22
CA VAL A 207 -2.45 11.70 23.36
C VAL A 207 -1.12 11.03 22.92
N LEU A 208 -1.06 10.52 21.69
CA LEU A 208 0.14 9.91 21.12
C LEU A 208 1.09 10.91 20.46
N VAL A 209 0.63 12.12 20.15
CA VAL A 209 1.47 13.20 19.61
C VAL A 209 1.07 14.48 20.34
N PRO A 210 1.57 14.67 21.57
CA PRO A 210 1.13 15.79 22.39
C PRO A 210 1.69 17.12 21.86
N GLU A 211 1.09 18.24 22.29
CA GLU A 211 1.42 19.56 21.73
C GLU A 211 2.86 20.01 21.99
N ASP A 212 3.50 19.54 23.07
CA ASP A 212 4.91 19.83 23.38
C ASP A 212 5.87 19.23 22.31
N VAL A 213 5.53 18.04 21.81
CA VAL A 213 6.21 17.39 20.68
C VAL A 213 6.04 18.21 19.40
N LEU A 214 4.91 18.87 19.22
CA LEU A 214 4.57 19.66 18.03
C LEU A 214 5.03 21.13 18.12
N HIS A 215 5.35 21.63 19.32
CA HIS A 215 5.76 23.00 19.54
C HIS A 215 6.92 23.43 18.62
N GLY A 216 6.79 24.60 17.98
CA GLY A 216 7.78 25.12 17.03
C GLY A 216 7.78 24.45 15.65
N VAL A 217 6.95 23.43 15.40
CA VAL A 217 6.71 22.92 14.04
C VAL A 217 5.67 23.79 13.35
N GLN A 218 5.86 24.09 12.07
CA GLN A 218 4.87 24.84 11.29
C GLN A 218 3.51 24.14 11.27
N VAL A 219 2.46 24.94 11.09
CA VAL A 219 1.08 24.45 10.98
C VAL A 219 0.65 24.51 9.52
N VAL A 220 0.00 23.44 9.05
CA VAL A 220 -0.65 23.36 7.75
C VAL A 220 -2.15 23.17 7.97
N HIS A 221 -2.96 23.79 7.13
CA HIS A 221 -4.41 23.66 7.21
C HIS A 221 -4.86 22.48 6.35
N ALA A 222 -5.42 21.46 6.98
CA ALA A 222 -6.11 20.40 6.25
C ALA A 222 -7.48 20.89 5.76
N GLY A 223 -8.06 20.19 4.79
CA GLY A 223 -9.42 20.45 4.34
C GLY A 223 -10.41 20.49 5.52
N GLY A 224 -11.34 21.44 5.51
CA GLY A 224 -12.30 21.65 6.61
C GLY A 224 -11.77 22.50 7.77
N GLY A 225 -10.55 23.05 7.67
CA GLY A 225 -10.00 23.97 8.66
C GLY A 225 -9.31 23.31 9.85
N ALA A 226 -9.13 21.98 9.82
CA ALA A 226 -8.39 21.27 10.86
C ALA A 226 -6.90 21.66 10.83
N LEU A 227 -6.35 21.99 11.99
CA LEU A 227 -4.92 22.29 12.17
C LEU A 227 -4.13 20.98 12.23
N VAL A 228 -3.15 20.85 11.34
CA VAL A 228 -2.26 19.68 11.31
C VAL A 228 -0.81 20.10 11.22
N TYR A 229 0.06 19.23 11.71
CA TYR A 229 1.49 19.48 11.84
C TYR A 229 2.24 18.52 10.92
N PRO A 230 3.06 19.03 9.99
CA PRO A 230 3.79 18.16 9.07
C PRO A 230 4.76 17.24 9.81
N VAL A 231 4.69 15.95 9.50
CA VAL A 231 5.67 14.93 9.92
C VAL A 231 6.88 14.97 9.01
N MET A 232 6.64 14.93 7.70
CA MET A 232 7.67 15.08 6.67
C MET A 232 7.06 15.47 5.32
N ARG A 233 7.92 16.00 4.45
CA ARG A 233 7.58 16.25 3.05
C ARG A 233 7.74 15.00 2.20
N LEU A 234 6.79 14.76 1.31
CA LEU A 234 6.71 13.59 0.44
C LEU A 234 7.48 13.79 -0.87
N GLU A 235 7.55 15.03 -1.33
CA GLU A 235 8.17 15.43 -2.59
C GLU A 235 9.08 16.63 -2.30
N ALA A 236 10.23 16.71 -2.96
CA ALA A 236 11.11 17.86 -2.81
C ALA A 236 10.39 19.14 -3.28
N PRO A 237 10.63 20.30 -2.66
CA PRO A 237 10.20 21.55 -3.23
C PRO A 237 10.70 21.67 -4.68
N PRO A 238 9.91 22.27 -5.59
CA PRO A 238 10.51 22.79 -6.81
C PRO A 238 11.69 23.67 -6.40
N ALA A 239 12.82 23.54 -7.13
CA ALA A 239 14.03 24.32 -6.86
C ALA A 239 13.62 25.76 -6.60
N VAL A 240 13.87 26.24 -5.38
CA VAL A 240 13.35 27.52 -4.89
C VAL A 240 13.76 28.58 -5.91
N GLN A 241 12.81 29.01 -6.76
CA GLN A 241 12.92 30.32 -7.36
C GLN A 241 12.95 31.23 -6.15
N HIS A 242 14.03 31.98 -5.96
CA HIS A 242 14.16 32.98 -4.90
C HIS A 242 12.95 33.92 -4.96
N VAL A 243 11.86 33.58 -4.25
CA VAL A 243 10.64 34.39 -4.24
C VAL A 243 10.79 35.41 -3.12
N GLY A 244 11.60 36.43 -3.39
CA GLY A 244 11.61 37.74 -2.72
C GLY A 244 11.87 37.75 -1.20
N ASP A 245 12.27 38.93 -0.71
CA ASP A 245 12.38 39.21 0.72
C ASP A 245 10.98 39.30 1.35
N VAL A 246 10.33 38.16 1.62
CA VAL A 246 9.16 38.13 2.48
C VAL A 246 9.65 38.32 3.92
N PRO A 247 9.34 39.43 4.62
CA PRO A 247 9.95 39.79 5.92
C PRO A 247 9.71 38.78 7.05
N TRP A 248 8.81 37.81 6.80
CA TRP A 248 8.31 36.85 7.76
C TRP A 248 8.70 35.41 7.41
N GLN A 249 9.72 35.21 6.57
CA GLN A 249 10.21 33.88 6.21
C GLN A 249 11.68 33.67 6.59
N HIS A 250 12.01 32.47 7.06
CA HIS A 250 13.39 32.03 7.27
C HIS A 250 13.56 30.55 6.92
N ASN A 251 14.81 30.11 6.80
CA ASN A 251 15.14 28.71 6.62
C ASN A 251 14.80 27.89 7.88
N CYS A 252 14.30 26.68 7.68
CA CYS A 252 14.18 25.69 8.75
C CYS A 252 15.56 25.43 9.40
N GLY A 253 15.63 25.48 10.73
CA GLY A 253 16.89 25.38 11.48
C GLY A 253 17.57 24.00 11.47
N ALA A 254 17.00 23.01 10.78
CA ALA A 254 17.57 21.67 10.69
C ALA A 254 18.75 21.61 9.71
N PRO A 255 19.87 20.95 10.06
CA PRO A 255 21.03 20.82 9.19
C PRO A 255 20.67 20.25 7.81
N GLY A 256 21.07 20.97 6.75
CA GLY A 256 20.83 20.58 5.36
C GLY A 256 19.39 20.76 4.85
N CYS A 257 18.49 21.32 5.66
CA CYS A 257 17.14 21.68 5.23
C CYS A 257 17.13 23.10 4.63
N HIS A 258 16.57 23.24 3.44
CA HIS A 258 16.45 24.52 2.73
C HIS A 258 14.98 24.97 2.60
N GLU A 259 14.10 24.42 3.45
CA GLU A 259 12.69 24.77 3.44
C GLU A 259 12.50 26.16 4.07
N MET A 260 11.83 27.06 3.36
CA MET A 260 11.42 28.36 3.88
C MET A 260 10.10 28.21 4.64
N ILE A 261 10.04 28.73 5.87
CA ILE A 261 8.84 28.68 6.73
C ILE A 261 8.51 30.05 7.28
N LEU A 262 7.27 30.23 7.76
CA LEU A 262 6.83 31.44 8.44
C LEU A 262 7.52 31.58 9.81
N VAL A 263 7.88 32.80 10.21
CA VAL A 263 8.62 33.13 11.47
C VAL A 263 8.00 32.60 12.76
N GLN A 264 6.72 32.22 12.77
CA GLN A 264 6.10 31.63 13.94
C GLN A 264 6.56 30.19 14.20
N ALA A 265 7.17 29.53 13.20
CA ALA A 265 7.65 28.17 13.28
C ALA A 265 9.18 28.13 13.26
N GLN A 266 9.77 27.22 14.04
CA GLN A 266 11.21 26.96 14.06
C GLN A 266 11.61 25.86 13.07
N PHE A 267 10.69 24.93 12.80
CA PHE A 267 10.92 23.74 11.97
C PHE A 267 9.81 23.55 10.94
N CYS A 268 10.17 23.12 9.73
CA CYS A 268 9.19 22.83 8.69
C CYS A 268 8.41 21.53 8.91
N CYS A 269 8.92 20.60 9.71
CA CYS A 269 8.23 19.37 10.03
C CYS A 269 8.83 18.72 11.27
N LEU A 270 8.10 17.77 11.83
CA LEU A 270 8.51 17.00 13.00
C LEU A 270 9.81 16.25 12.76
N ARG A 271 10.06 15.75 11.53
CA ARG A 271 11.33 15.12 11.16
C ARG A 271 12.52 16.08 11.27
N CYS A 272 12.36 17.34 10.88
CA CYS A 272 13.40 18.36 11.02
C CYS A 272 13.63 18.75 12.48
N LYS A 273 12.56 18.89 13.28
CA LYS A 273 12.66 19.08 14.73
C LYS A 273 13.41 17.92 15.39
N ALA A 274 13.06 16.69 15.04
CA ALA A 274 13.69 15.47 15.54
C ALA A 274 15.19 15.42 15.24
N ALA A 275 15.59 15.82 14.03
CA ALA A 275 17.00 15.85 13.63
C ALA A 275 17.86 16.81 14.48
N VAL A 276 17.25 17.85 15.06
CA VAL A 276 17.95 18.83 15.92
C VAL A 276 17.87 18.46 17.39
N HIS A 277 16.70 18.03 17.87
CA HIS A 277 16.43 17.90 19.30
C HIS A 277 16.40 16.47 19.82
N TRP A 278 16.21 15.48 18.96
CA TRP A 278 16.10 14.08 19.37
C TRP A 278 17.37 13.29 19.03
N ALA A 279 18.36 13.94 18.43
CA ALA A 279 19.69 13.39 18.27
C ALA A 279 20.44 13.52 19.61
N ALA A 280 20.27 12.50 20.46
CA ALA A 280 21.11 12.19 21.61
C ALA A 280 21.43 10.69 21.55
#